data_AF-A0A415TTF6-F1
#
_entry.id   AF-A0A415TTF6-F1
#
_cell.length_a   1.000
_cell.length_b   1.000
_cell.length_c   1.000
_cell.angle_alpha   90.00
_cell.angle_beta   90.00
_cell.angle_gamma   90.00
#
_symmetry.space_group_name_H-M   'P 1'
#
loop_
_entity.id
_entity.type
_entity.pdbx_description
1 polymer ?
#
loop_
_entity_poly.entity_id
_entity_poly.type
_entity_poly.pdbx_seq_one_letter_code
_entity_poly.pdbx_strand_id
1 'polypeptide(L)'
;MGFSNFWLINISQDTSKRAILRQPVPERKEKTVFVRKTYKKQCIICGKEFETIAAAALTCGKQCRNERNRKIHEERRNQTHNNSDISSVLEKAREAGMSYGKYIAMAERTTK
;
A
#
# COMPACT_ATOMS: atom_id res chain seq x y z
N MET A 1 -15.65 14.30 -76.38
CA MET A 1 -16.28 15.51 -75.79
C MET A 1 -17.76 15.45 -76.12
N GLY A 2 -18.63 15.58 -75.12
CA GLY A 2 -20.08 15.52 -75.29
C GLY A 2 -20.77 15.35 -73.95
N PHE A 3 -21.16 16.47 -73.34
CA PHE A 3 -21.91 16.57 -72.09
C PHE A 3 -23.40 16.27 -72.31
N SER A 4 -24.02 15.62 -71.33
CA SER A 4 -25.43 15.74 -70.91
C SER A 4 -25.88 14.42 -70.28
N ASN A 5 -26.59 14.33 -69.16
CA ASN A 5 -26.89 15.27 -68.10
C ASN A 5 -27.41 14.40 -66.94
N PHE A 6 -26.94 14.71 -65.74
CA PHE A 6 -27.83 14.94 -64.60
C PHE A 6 -28.79 13.79 -64.21
N TRP A 7 -28.24 12.66 -63.77
CA TRP A 7 -28.97 11.77 -62.86
C TRP A 7 -28.95 12.38 -61.45
N LEU A 8 -30.04 13.06 -61.13
CA LEU A 8 -30.46 13.42 -59.78
C LEU A 8 -30.52 12.15 -58.93
N ILE A 9 -29.51 11.91 -58.10
CA ILE A 9 -29.63 10.97 -56.98
C ILE A 9 -29.39 11.79 -55.71
N ASN A 10 -30.52 12.07 -55.05
CA ASN A 10 -30.64 12.71 -53.75
C ASN A 10 -29.65 12.11 -52.75
N ILE A 11 -28.66 12.91 -52.33
CA ILE A 11 -27.92 12.69 -51.09
C ILE A 11 -28.89 13.07 -49.96
N SER A 12 -29.79 12.16 -49.60
CA SER A 12 -30.50 12.24 -48.34
C SER A 12 -29.57 11.65 -47.27
N GLN A 13 -28.69 12.49 -46.73
CA GLN A 13 -28.06 12.22 -45.44
C GLN A 13 -29.11 12.39 -44.36
N ASP A 14 -30.03 11.43 -44.30
CA ASP A 14 -31.01 11.29 -43.24
C ASP A 14 -30.27 10.83 -41.98
N THR A 15 -29.73 11.80 -41.26
CA THR A 15 -29.03 11.61 -39.98
C THR A 15 -29.98 11.22 -38.84
N SER A 16 -31.27 10.94 -39.13
CA SER A 16 -32.29 10.69 -38.11
C SER A 16 -32.32 9.28 -37.51
N LYS A 17 -31.49 8.32 -37.97
CA LYS A 17 -31.62 6.90 -37.57
C LYS A 17 -30.45 6.30 -36.79
N ARG A 18 -29.84 7.07 -35.89
CA ARG A 18 -29.04 6.51 -34.78
C ARG A 18 -29.45 7.11 -33.44
N ALA A 19 -30.73 6.99 -33.11
CA ALA A 19 -31.12 6.95 -31.70
C ALA A 19 -30.64 5.60 -31.14
N ILE A 20 -29.46 5.59 -30.51
CA ILE A 20 -29.05 4.48 -29.66
C ILE A 20 -30.09 4.43 -28.54
N LEU A 21 -31.02 3.48 -28.63
CA LEU A 21 -32.00 3.19 -27.62
C LEU A 21 -31.21 2.77 -26.37
N ARG A 22 -31.01 3.71 -25.44
CA ARG A 22 -30.37 3.42 -24.16
C ARG A 22 -31.26 2.40 -23.46
N GLN A 23 -30.74 1.20 -23.25
CA GLN A 23 -31.43 0.20 -22.47
C GLN A 23 -31.71 0.75 -21.06
N PRO A 24 -32.87 0.48 -20.46
CA PRO A 24 -33.13 0.86 -19.08
C PRO A 24 -32.10 0.17 -18.18
N VAL A 25 -31.46 0.96 -17.30
CA VAL A 25 -30.52 0.46 -16.31
C VAL A 25 -31.30 -0.46 -15.36
N PRO A 26 -30.86 -1.70 -15.12
CA PRO A 26 -31.56 -2.60 -14.22
C PRO A 26 -31.67 -1.97 -12.83
N GLU A 27 -32.86 -2.03 -12.24
CA GLU A 27 -33.12 -1.53 -10.90
C GLU A 27 -32.10 -2.10 -9.90
N ARG A 28 -31.51 -1.18 -9.13
CA ARG A 28 -30.50 -1.53 -8.13
C ARG A 28 -31.20 -2.27 -7.00
N LYS A 29 -31.11 -3.62 -7.00
CA LYS A 29 -31.62 -4.47 -5.93
C LYS A 29 -31.27 -3.89 -4.55
N GLU A 30 -32.27 -3.81 -3.68
CA GLU A 30 -32.12 -3.29 -2.33
C GLU A 30 -30.98 -4.00 -1.61
N LYS A 31 -30.07 -3.22 -1.04
CA LYS A 31 -28.92 -3.75 -0.31
C LYS A 31 -29.44 -4.42 0.95
N THR A 32 -29.26 -5.73 1.03
CA THR A 32 -29.43 -6.47 2.27
C THR A 32 -28.56 -5.81 3.35
N VAL A 33 -29.16 -5.46 4.48
CA VAL A 33 -28.48 -4.78 5.58
C VAL A 33 -27.53 -5.79 6.22
N PHE A 34 -26.28 -5.80 5.76
CA PHE A 34 -25.24 -6.66 6.32
C PHE A 34 -24.97 -6.21 7.75
N VAL A 35 -25.52 -6.93 8.74
CA VAL A 35 -25.28 -6.65 10.15
C VAL A 35 -23.81 -6.93 10.43
N ARG A 36 -23.03 -5.86 10.64
CA ARG A 36 -21.59 -5.97 10.87
C ARG A 36 -21.36 -6.35 12.34
N LYS A 37 -20.63 -7.43 12.57
CA LYS A 37 -20.20 -7.84 13.91
C LYS A 37 -19.28 -6.76 14.51
N THR A 38 -19.61 -6.28 15.70
CA THR A 38 -18.79 -5.36 16.48
C THR A 38 -18.06 -6.13 17.60
N TYR A 39 -16.87 -5.65 17.94
CA TYR A 39 -15.99 -6.22 18.95
C TYR A 39 -15.69 -5.15 19.99
N LYS A 40 -15.82 -5.49 21.27
CA LYS A 40 -15.35 -4.69 22.40
C LYS A 40 -13.93 -5.11 22.77
N LYS A 41 -13.00 -4.15 22.79
CA LYS A 41 -11.58 -4.41 23.01
C LYS A 41 -10.93 -3.29 23.83
N GLN A 42 -9.80 -3.60 24.46
CA GLN A 42 -8.99 -2.61 25.17
C GLN A 42 -7.88 -2.05 24.28
N CYS A 43 -7.66 -0.74 24.33
CA CYS A 43 -6.59 -0.07 23.59
C CYS A 43 -5.23 -0.32 24.24
N ILE A 44 -4.27 -0.85 23.49
CA ILE A 44 -2.92 -1.15 24.01
C ILE A 44 -2.08 0.09 24.38
N ILE A 45 -2.50 1.29 23.98
CA ILE A 45 -1.76 2.54 24.25
C ILE A 45 -2.32 3.29 25.45
N CYS A 46 -3.65 3.40 25.55
CA CYS A 46 -4.30 4.20 26.59
C CYS A 46 -5.15 3.39 27.58
N GLY A 47 -5.28 2.07 27.39
CA GLY A 47 -6.04 1.18 28.28
C GLY A 47 -7.57 1.33 28.22
N LYS A 48 -8.09 2.26 27.41
CA LYS A 48 -9.54 2.48 27.28
C LYS A 48 -10.21 1.39 26.46
N GLU A 49 -11.41 1.01 26.86
CA GLU A 49 -12.28 0.15 26.06
C GLU A 49 -12.84 0.89 24.85
N PHE A 50 -12.93 0.20 23.72
CA PHE A 50 -13.47 0.74 22.48
C PHE A 50 -14.19 -0.33 21.67
N GLU A 51 -15.14 0.11 20.86
CA GLU A 51 -15.87 -0.73 19.92
C GLU A 51 -15.27 -0.63 18.53
N THR A 52 -15.16 -1.76 17.85
CA THR A 52 -14.60 -1.81 16.51
C THR A 52 -15.23 -2.91 15.67
N ILE A 53 -15.35 -2.67 14.37
CA ILE A 53 -15.78 -3.68 13.40
C ILE A 53 -14.59 -4.59 13.03
N ALA A 54 -13.36 -4.07 13.16
CA ALA A 54 -12.17 -4.76 12.73
C ALA A 54 -11.66 -5.72 13.83
N ALA A 55 -11.71 -7.02 13.56
CA ALA A 55 -11.18 -8.04 14.46
C ALA A 55 -9.66 -7.90 14.73
N ALA A 56 -8.91 -7.16 13.90
CA ALA A 56 -7.47 -6.91 14.10
C ALA A 56 -7.17 -5.54 14.75
N ALA A 57 -8.17 -4.72 15.06
CA ALA A 57 -7.92 -3.42 15.67
C ALA A 57 -7.40 -3.58 17.11
N LEU A 58 -6.30 -2.86 17.40
CA LEU A 58 -5.59 -2.85 18.69
C LEU A 58 -5.66 -1.49 19.41
N THR A 59 -6.04 -0.43 18.69
CA THR A 59 -6.02 0.95 19.18
C THR A 59 -7.37 1.60 18.98
N CYS A 60 -7.82 2.37 19.97
CA CYS A 60 -9.14 3.01 19.95
C CYS A 60 -9.30 4.12 18.88
N GLY A 61 -8.20 4.72 18.41
CA GLY A 61 -8.29 5.82 17.44
C GLY A 61 -6.97 6.22 16.82
N LYS A 62 -7.00 7.26 15.98
CA LYS A 62 -5.85 7.75 15.20
C LYS A 62 -4.65 8.14 16.08
N GLN A 63 -4.89 8.84 17.19
CA GLN A 63 -3.82 9.27 18.09
C GLN A 63 -3.05 8.07 18.67
N CYS A 64 -3.77 7.09 19.24
CA CYS A 64 -3.15 5.87 19.75
C CYS A 64 -2.47 5.04 18.65
N ARG A 65 -3.04 5.00 17.44
CA ARG A 65 -2.41 4.33 16.30
C ARG A 65 -1.08 4.98 15.91
N ASN A 66 -1.03 6.30 15.85
CA ASN A 66 0.18 7.05 15.54
C ASN A 66 1.24 6.85 16.63
N GLU A 67 0.85 6.88 17.89
CA GLU A 67 1.75 6.64 19.02
C GLU A 67 2.36 5.23 18.97
N ARG A 68 1.53 4.21 18.72
CA ARG A 68 1.99 2.83 18.51
C ARG A 68 3.02 2.76 17.39
N ASN A 69 2.73 3.38 16.24
CA ASN A 69 3.63 3.36 15.09
C ASN A 69 4.94 4.09 15.41
N ARG A 70 4.89 5.23 16.13
CA ARG A 70 6.08 5.96 16.58
C ARG A 70 7.01 5.06 17.39
N LYS A 71 6.48 4.34 18.38
CA LYS A 71 7.25 3.40 19.21
C LYS A 71 7.90 2.28 18.38
N ILE A 72 7.15 1.68 17.45
CA ILE A 72 7.67 0.63 16.55
C ILE A 72 8.81 1.18 15.66
N HIS A 73 8.64 2.37 15.11
CA HIS A 73 9.67 3.00 14.28
C HIS A 73 10.91 3.41 15.09
N GLU A 74 10.73 3.87 16.31
CA GLU A 74 11.82 4.16 17.25
C GLU A 74 12.60 2.92 17.62
N GLU A 75 11.92 1.84 18.01
CA GLU A 75 12.56 0.56 18.32
C GLU A 75 13.37 0.04 17.13
N ARG A 76 12.82 0.11 15.92
CA ARG A 76 13.55 -0.28 14.70
C ARG A 76 14.79 0.58 14.46
N ARG A 77 14.71 1.91 14.66
CA ARG A 77 15.87 2.80 14.53
C ARG A 77 16.95 2.44 15.55
N ASN A 78 16.56 2.16 16.78
CA ASN A 78 17.49 1.77 17.84
C ASN A 78 18.16 0.42 17.55
N GLN A 79 17.42 -0.55 17.00
CA GLN A 79 17.99 -1.84 16.56
C GLN A 79 19.07 -1.63 15.49
N THR A 80 18.83 -0.77 14.50
CA THR A 80 19.84 -0.46 13.47
C THR A 80 21.05 0.27 14.05
N HIS A 81 20.84 1.19 15.00
CA HIS A 81 21.93 1.92 15.66
C HIS A 81 22.75 1.04 16.61
N ASN A 82 22.15 0.03 17.25
CA ASN A 82 22.92 -0.90 18.10
C ASN A 82 23.86 -1.80 17.28
N ASN A 83 23.59 -1.99 15.98
CA ASN A 83 24.48 -2.69 15.06
C ASN A 83 25.55 -1.78 14.44
N SER A 84 25.60 -0.49 14.80
CA SER A 84 26.46 0.50 14.13
C SER A 84 27.81 0.72 14.80
N ASP A 85 28.18 -0.02 15.85
CA ASP A 85 29.55 0.07 16.39
C ASP A 85 30.54 -0.68 15.50
N ILE A 86 30.69 -0.16 14.28
CA ILE A 86 31.71 -0.54 13.31
C ILE A 86 33.12 -0.22 13.84
N SER A 87 33.23 0.65 14.87
CA SER A 87 34.52 1.08 15.42
C SER A 87 35.29 -0.10 16.01
N SER A 88 34.62 -0.94 16.79
CA SER A 88 35.23 -2.13 17.40
C SER A 88 35.78 -3.12 16.35
N VAL A 89 35.10 -3.26 15.20
CA VAL A 89 35.55 -4.14 14.11
C VAL A 89 36.71 -3.52 13.33
N LEU A 90 36.67 -2.19 13.14
CA LEU A 90 37.75 -1.45 12.49
C LEU A 90 39.04 -1.47 13.29
N GLU A 91 38.95 -1.37 14.61
CA GLU A 91 40.11 -1.48 15.51
C GLU A 91 40.80 -2.83 15.36
N LYS A 92 40.06 -3.94 15.45
CA LYS A 92 40.59 -5.30 15.23
C LYS A 92 41.21 -5.49 13.85
N ALA A 93 40.59 -4.92 12.81
CA ALA A 93 41.15 -4.98 11.46
C ALA A 93 42.51 -4.25 11.37
N ARG A 94 42.63 -3.07 11.99
CA ARG A 94 43.88 -2.30 12.05
C ARG A 94 44.96 -3.02 12.87
N GLU A 95 44.61 -3.60 14.01
CA GLU A 95 45.51 -4.42 14.83
C GLU A 95 46.05 -5.63 14.05
N ALA A 96 45.20 -6.26 13.24
CA ALA A 96 45.59 -7.36 12.36
C ALA A 96 46.40 -6.89 11.13
N GLY A 97 46.60 -5.58 10.93
CA GLY A 97 47.25 -5.02 9.75
C GLY A 97 46.48 -5.27 8.45
N MET A 98 45.16 -5.48 8.52
CA MET A 98 44.30 -5.80 7.38
C MET A 98 43.29 -4.69 7.12
N SER A 99 42.83 -4.57 5.88
CA SER A 99 41.65 -3.74 5.59
C SER A 99 40.40 -4.39 6.16
N TYR A 100 39.38 -3.58 6.50
CA TYR A 100 38.09 -4.05 7.03
C TYR A 100 37.49 -5.18 6.19
N GLY A 101 37.42 -5.00 4.87
CA GLY A 101 36.86 -6.01 3.96
C GLY A 101 37.65 -7.31 3.96
N LYS A 102 38.98 -7.24 4.07
CA LYS A 102 39.83 -8.43 4.17
C LYS A 102 39.63 -9.15 5.51
N TYR A 103 39.51 -8.40 6.60
CA TYR A 103 39.28 -8.93 7.94
C TYR A 103 37.95 -9.70 8.05
N ILE A 104 36.84 -9.12 7.58
CA ILE A 104 35.52 -9.78 7.57
C ILE A 104 35.55 -11.07 6.75
N ALA A 105 36.13 -11.02 5.54
CA ALA A 105 36.22 -12.20 4.67
C ALA A 105 37.04 -13.34 5.26
N MET A 106 37.98 -13.06 6.17
CA MET A 106 38.74 -14.07 6.91
C MET A 106 37.96 -14.60 8.12
N ALA A 107 37.29 -13.72 8.88
CA ALA A 107 36.50 -14.09 10.04
C ALA A 107 35.30 -15.00 9.68
N GLU A 108 34.61 -14.73 8.57
CA GLU A 108 33.49 -15.56 8.09
C GLU A 108 33.93 -16.97 7.65
N ARG A 109 35.20 -17.16 7.29
CA ARG A 109 35.77 -18.46 6.90
C ARG A 109 36.13 -19.33 8.10
N THR A 110 36.46 -18.73 9.24
CA THR A 110 36.85 -19.47 10.46
C THR A 110 35.64 -19.89 11.31
N THR A 111 34.47 -19.29 11.07
CA THR A 111 33.21 -19.64 11.78
C THR A 111 32.40 -20.75 11.10
N LYS A 112 32.86 -21.27 9.95
CA LYS A 112 32.30 -22.44 9.27
C LYS A 112 33.13 -23.68 9.58
#